data_AF-A0A2N8K9J3-F1
#
_entry.id   AF-A0A2N8K9J3-F1
#
_cell.length_a   1.000
_cell.length_b   1.000
_cell.length_c   1.000
_cell.angle_alpha   90.00
_cell.angle_beta   90.00
_cell.angle_gamma   90.00
#
_symmetry.space_group_name_H-M   'P 1'
#
loop_
_entity.id
_entity.type
_entity.pdbx_description
1 polymer ?
#
loop_
_entity_poly.entity_id
_entity_poly.type
_entity_poly.pdbx_seq_one_letter_code
_entity_poly.pdbx_strand_id
1 'polypeptide(L)'
;MSLQTDLHQAVAQVTADSALLHTIVHGTAAQTVTTQGGAVATVAKLLADADARINLAADGLLAQSQAAAQDALTSAELAASEADRAQASADQGVADTTAVLNQVQSSGNQILVDAEDVLQQVIARLLAVGLPDSLIGARGMLLKVKVDESGYELVHTAALPRFYGFALSSDGSELLVTEGRDANFNAQDFLAWTLAEGVTFALHQNALEVQL
;
A
#
# COMPACT_ATOMS: atom_id res chain seq x y z
N MET A 1 76.53 -74.14 33.63
CA MET A 1 75.34 -73.90 34.50
C MET A 1 74.62 -75.24 34.66
N SER A 2 74.10 -75.54 35.84
CA SER A 2 73.36 -76.78 36.10
C SER A 2 71.86 -76.49 36.13
N LEU A 3 71.03 -77.49 35.80
CA LEU A 3 69.56 -77.43 35.91
C LEU A 3 69.07 -76.92 37.27
N GLN A 4 69.81 -77.23 38.34
CA GLN A 4 69.49 -76.77 39.69
C GLN A 4 69.72 -75.26 39.86
N THR A 5 70.79 -74.71 39.28
CA THR A 5 71.06 -73.26 39.28
C THR A 5 69.99 -72.51 38.50
N ASP A 6 69.61 -73.01 37.32
CA ASP A 6 68.61 -72.37 36.45
C ASP A 6 67.22 -72.40 37.10
N LEU A 7 66.85 -73.51 37.76
CA LEU A 7 65.59 -73.63 38.49
C LEU A 7 65.53 -72.66 39.69
N HIS A 8 66.63 -72.53 40.44
CA HIS A 8 66.70 -71.57 41.55
C HIS A 8 66.56 -70.12 41.07
N GLN A 9 67.18 -69.76 39.93
CA GLN A 9 67.05 -68.43 39.34
C GLN A 9 65.63 -68.16 38.85
N ALA A 10 64.98 -69.14 38.20
CA ALA A 10 63.60 -69.01 37.75
C ALA A 10 62.62 -68.84 38.91
N VAL A 11 62.77 -69.62 39.99
CA VAL A 11 61.92 -69.48 41.19
C VAL A 11 62.13 -68.13 41.87
N ALA A 12 63.37 -67.66 41.96
CA ALA A 12 63.67 -66.34 42.50
C ALA A 12 63.01 -65.22 41.67
N GLN A 13 63.07 -65.32 40.34
CA GLN A 13 62.43 -64.37 39.43
C GLN A 13 60.91 -64.37 39.57
N VAL A 14 60.27 -65.54 39.54
CA VAL A 14 58.81 -65.68 39.71
C VAL A 14 58.33 -65.17 41.07
N THR A 15 59.12 -65.41 42.12
CA THR A 15 58.80 -64.91 43.47
C THR A 15 58.87 -63.39 43.52
N ALA A 16 59.91 -62.80 42.91
CA ALA A 16 60.05 -61.35 42.80
C ALA A 16 58.91 -60.71 41.99
N ASP A 17 58.58 -61.28 40.83
CA ASP A 17 57.51 -60.77 39.96
C ASP A 17 56.12 -60.94 40.62
N SER A 18 55.90 -62.04 41.35
CA SER A 18 54.67 -62.26 42.12
C SER A 18 54.50 -61.27 43.26
N ALA A 19 55.59 -60.86 43.93
CA ALA A 19 55.54 -59.82 44.95
C ALA A 19 55.22 -58.43 44.35
N LEU A 20 55.75 -58.11 43.17
CA LEU A 20 55.38 -56.90 42.42
C LEU A 20 53.90 -56.92 42.05
N LEU A 21 53.41 -58.04 41.49
CA LEU A 21 51.99 -58.19 41.14
C LEU A 21 51.09 -58.07 42.38
N HIS A 22 51.44 -58.73 43.48
CA HIS A 22 50.70 -58.62 44.73
C HIS A 22 50.61 -57.16 45.21
N THR A 23 51.70 -56.40 45.09
CA THR A 23 51.74 -54.98 45.45
C THR A 23 50.92 -54.12 44.48
N ILE A 24 50.91 -54.42 43.17
CA ILE A 24 50.06 -53.74 42.19
C ILE A 24 48.58 -53.95 42.51
N VAL A 25 48.19 -55.17 42.89
CA VAL A 25 46.78 -55.54 43.16
C VAL A 25 46.31 -55.04 44.53
N HIS A 26 47.13 -55.18 45.58
CA HIS A 26 46.74 -54.92 46.97
C HIS A 26 47.40 -53.68 47.59
N GLY A 27 48.16 -52.92 46.82
CA GLY A 27 48.78 -51.68 47.27
C GLY A 27 47.77 -50.54 47.48
N THR A 28 48.26 -49.40 47.96
CA THR A 28 47.40 -48.30 48.44
C THR A 28 46.98 -47.34 47.33
N ALA A 29 46.01 -46.46 47.62
CA ALA A 29 45.48 -45.45 46.69
C ALA A 29 46.48 -44.35 46.26
N ALA A 30 47.65 -44.26 46.89
CA ALA A 30 48.70 -43.31 46.51
C ALA A 30 49.92 -43.99 45.88
N GLN A 31 49.93 -45.32 45.83
CA GLN A 31 51.13 -46.09 45.55
C GLN A 31 51.36 -46.33 44.05
N THR A 32 52.62 -46.26 43.68
CA THR A 32 53.16 -46.71 42.40
C THR A 32 54.21 -47.77 42.68
N VAL A 33 54.24 -48.81 41.84
CA VAL A 33 55.19 -49.92 41.92
C VAL A 33 56.17 -49.80 40.76
N THR A 34 57.47 -49.73 41.05
CA THR A 34 58.50 -49.71 40.02
C THR A 34 58.70 -51.13 39.49
N THR A 35 58.40 -51.33 38.21
CA THR A 35 58.65 -52.58 37.48
C THR A 35 59.82 -52.39 36.53
N GLN A 36 60.27 -53.47 35.88
CA GLN A 36 61.30 -53.39 34.83
C GLN A 36 60.88 -52.53 33.63
N GLY A 37 59.56 -52.41 33.40
CA GLY A 37 58.97 -51.54 32.37
C GLY A 37 58.66 -50.11 32.84
N GLY A 38 59.06 -49.73 34.06
CA GLY A 38 58.78 -48.43 34.66
C GLY A 38 57.74 -48.48 35.77
N ALA A 39 57.29 -47.30 36.22
CA ALA A 39 56.34 -47.17 37.31
C ALA A 39 54.91 -47.52 36.85
N VAL A 40 54.26 -48.41 37.58
CA VAL A 40 52.88 -48.84 37.35
C VAL A 40 52.05 -48.48 38.58
N ALA A 41 50.89 -47.85 38.38
CA ALA A 41 49.97 -47.54 39.47
C ALA A 41 49.38 -48.83 40.06
N THR A 42 49.12 -48.84 41.36
CA THR A 42 48.28 -49.89 41.96
C THR A 42 46.85 -49.76 41.45
N VAL A 43 46.07 -50.84 41.57
CA VAL A 43 44.63 -50.83 41.23
C VAL A 43 43.89 -49.77 42.06
N ALA A 44 44.20 -49.68 43.36
CA ALA A 44 43.60 -48.69 44.25
C ALA A 44 43.91 -47.24 43.83
N LYS A 45 45.14 -46.97 43.38
CA LYS A 45 45.52 -45.64 42.89
C LYS A 45 44.78 -45.28 41.60
N LEU A 46 44.68 -46.22 40.66
CA LEU A 46 43.95 -45.99 39.41
C LEU A 46 42.49 -45.63 39.66
N LEU A 47 41.82 -46.34 40.57
CA LEU A 47 40.43 -46.05 40.96
C LEU A 47 40.31 -44.67 41.64
N ALA A 48 41.19 -44.36 42.59
CA ALA A 48 41.17 -43.07 43.29
C ALA A 48 41.39 -41.88 42.33
N ASP A 49 42.36 -42.01 41.42
CA ASP A 49 42.63 -41.00 40.40
C ASP A 49 41.44 -40.87 39.41
N ALA A 50 40.76 -41.97 39.09
CA ALA A 50 39.56 -41.96 38.24
C ALA A 50 38.36 -41.29 38.93
N ASP A 51 38.10 -41.61 40.20
CA ASP A 51 37.03 -41.00 41.00
C ASP A 51 37.25 -39.48 41.13
N ALA A 52 38.48 -39.06 41.41
CA ALA A 52 38.83 -37.64 41.48
C ALA A 52 38.55 -36.92 40.16
N ARG A 53 38.93 -37.53 39.02
CA ARG A 53 38.66 -36.97 37.68
C ARG A 53 37.16 -36.89 37.37
N ILE A 54 36.39 -37.92 37.72
CA ILE A 54 34.94 -37.94 37.50
C ILE A 54 34.27 -36.85 38.33
N ASN A 55 34.60 -36.75 39.62
CA ASN A 55 34.01 -35.75 40.50
C ASN A 55 34.37 -34.33 40.08
N LEU A 56 35.62 -34.09 39.67
CA LEU A 56 36.04 -32.78 39.14
C LEU A 56 35.32 -32.42 37.84
N ALA A 57 35.11 -33.38 36.93
CA ALA A 57 34.39 -33.16 35.68
C ALA A 57 32.87 -32.98 35.89
N ALA A 58 32.31 -33.63 36.91
CA ALA A 58 30.90 -33.50 37.29
C ALA A 58 30.62 -32.22 38.10
N ASP A 59 31.65 -31.63 38.70
CA ASP A 59 31.52 -30.42 39.50
C ASP A 59 30.95 -29.27 38.67
N GLY A 60 29.89 -28.65 39.18
CA GLY A 60 29.18 -27.56 38.52
C GLY A 60 28.25 -27.93 37.36
N LEU A 61 28.16 -29.19 36.88
CA LEU A 61 27.24 -29.56 35.79
C LEU A 61 25.77 -29.32 36.14
N LEU A 62 25.38 -29.57 37.39
CA LEU A 62 24.03 -29.30 37.87
C LEU A 62 23.72 -27.80 37.83
N ALA A 63 24.66 -26.96 38.30
CA ALA A 63 24.51 -25.52 38.29
C ALA A 63 24.43 -24.96 36.85
N GLN A 64 25.25 -25.47 35.93
CA GLN A 64 25.19 -25.10 34.51
C GLN A 64 23.86 -25.50 33.87
N SER A 65 23.36 -26.71 34.17
CA SER A 65 22.07 -27.18 33.65
C SER A 65 20.90 -26.34 34.17
N GLN A 66 20.94 -25.96 35.46
CA GLN A 66 19.93 -25.07 36.05
C GLN A 66 19.95 -23.68 35.43
N ALA A 67 21.14 -23.11 35.21
CA ALA A 67 21.28 -21.81 34.55
C ALA A 67 20.74 -21.86 33.11
N ALA A 68 21.14 -22.87 32.32
CA ALA A 68 20.65 -23.04 30.96
C ALA A 68 19.12 -23.23 30.90
N ALA A 69 18.54 -23.95 31.86
CA ALA A 69 17.08 -24.11 31.95
C ALA A 69 16.37 -22.78 32.28
N GLN A 70 16.94 -21.97 33.18
CA GLN A 70 16.40 -20.66 33.52
C GLN A 70 16.49 -19.67 32.36
N ASP A 71 17.59 -19.68 31.61
CA ASP A 71 17.76 -18.86 30.42
C ASP A 71 16.76 -19.26 29.32
N ALA A 72 16.53 -20.56 29.13
CA ALA A 72 15.54 -21.06 28.19
C ALA A 72 14.11 -20.67 28.59
N LEU A 73 13.76 -20.74 29.89
CA LEU A 73 12.47 -20.29 30.40
C LEU A 73 12.26 -18.80 30.13
N THR A 74 13.25 -17.97 30.49
CA THR A 74 13.20 -16.52 30.27
C THR A 74 13.04 -16.19 28.78
N SER A 75 13.76 -16.90 27.91
CA SER A 75 13.65 -16.72 26.45
C SER A 75 12.26 -17.06 25.93
N ALA A 76 11.64 -18.12 26.45
CA ALA A 76 10.29 -18.53 26.08
C ALA A 76 9.22 -17.52 26.53
N GLU A 77 9.35 -16.97 27.74
CA GLU A 77 8.45 -15.93 28.27
C GLU A 77 8.53 -14.63 27.45
N LEU A 78 9.74 -14.23 27.04
CA LEU A 78 9.95 -13.08 26.16
C LEU A 78 9.32 -13.31 24.78
N ALA A 79 9.50 -14.51 24.21
CA ALA A 79 8.91 -14.87 22.92
C ALA A 79 7.37 -14.88 22.96
N ALA A 80 6.77 -15.40 24.04
CA ALA A 80 5.32 -15.37 24.23
C ALA A 80 4.80 -13.93 24.34
N SER A 81 5.48 -13.09 25.12
CA SER A 81 5.11 -11.67 25.28
C SER A 81 5.27 -10.87 23.98
N GLU A 82 6.22 -11.23 23.12
CA GLU A 82 6.37 -10.63 21.78
C GLU A 82 5.26 -11.09 20.83
N ALA A 83 4.87 -12.37 20.89
CA ALA A 83 3.76 -12.89 20.10
C ALA A 83 2.43 -12.20 20.46
N ASP A 84 2.16 -11.98 21.75
CA ASP A 84 0.97 -11.26 22.20
C ASP A 84 0.96 -9.80 21.71
N ARG A 85 2.11 -9.13 21.73
CA ARG A 85 2.26 -7.75 21.21
C ARG A 85 2.07 -7.70 19.69
N ALA A 86 2.59 -8.67 18.96
CA ALA A 86 2.40 -8.78 17.52
C ALA A 86 0.92 -9.00 17.15
N GLN A 87 0.23 -9.88 17.90
CA GLN A 87 -1.20 -10.12 17.71
C GLN A 87 -2.03 -8.86 17.98
N ALA A 88 -1.78 -8.17 19.09
CA ALA A 88 -2.49 -6.92 19.42
C ALA A 88 -2.28 -5.83 18.36
N SER A 89 -1.06 -5.70 17.82
CA SER A 89 -0.76 -4.78 16.73
C SER A 89 -1.51 -5.13 15.44
N ALA A 90 -1.60 -6.43 15.12
CA ALA A 90 -2.37 -6.90 13.96
C ALA A 90 -3.88 -6.62 14.12
N ASP A 91 -4.45 -6.89 15.30
CA ASP A 91 -5.86 -6.63 15.60
C ASP A 91 -6.19 -5.13 15.51
N GLN A 92 -5.29 -4.27 16.01
CA GLN A 92 -5.43 -2.81 15.86
C GLN A 92 -5.37 -2.39 14.38
N GLY A 93 -4.45 -2.95 13.60
CA GLY A 93 -4.36 -2.66 12.16
C GLY A 93 -5.62 -3.04 11.38
N VAL A 94 -6.27 -4.16 11.76
CA VAL A 94 -7.57 -4.57 11.18
C VAL A 94 -8.68 -3.59 11.57
N ALA A 95 -8.72 -3.16 12.83
CA ALA A 95 -9.71 -2.18 13.30
C ALA A 95 -9.57 -0.84 12.58
N ASP A 96 -8.34 -0.33 12.46
CA ASP A 96 -8.03 0.92 11.75
C ASP A 96 -8.42 0.83 10.26
N THR A 97 -8.06 -0.27 9.61
CA THR A 97 -8.41 -0.50 8.19
C THR A 97 -9.92 -0.53 8.00
N THR A 98 -10.66 -1.18 8.91
CA THR A 98 -12.12 -1.23 8.87
C THR A 98 -12.74 0.16 9.07
N ALA A 99 -12.21 0.95 10.00
CA ALA A 99 -12.66 2.33 10.22
C ALA A 99 -12.44 3.21 8.98
N VAL A 100 -11.27 3.09 8.34
CA VAL A 100 -10.96 3.81 7.09
C VAL A 100 -11.91 3.39 5.96
N LEU A 101 -12.16 2.09 5.79
CA LEU A 101 -13.09 1.59 4.77
C LEU A 101 -14.51 2.14 4.97
N ASN A 102 -15.01 2.14 6.20
CA ASN A 102 -16.32 2.71 6.53
C ASN A 102 -16.38 4.21 6.22
N GLN A 103 -15.31 4.96 6.56
CA GLN A 103 -15.22 6.38 6.26
C GLN A 103 -15.20 6.65 4.75
N VAL A 104 -14.42 5.88 3.98
CA VAL A 104 -14.36 6.00 2.52
C VAL A 104 -15.71 5.72 1.89
N GLN A 105 -16.42 4.67 2.34
CA GLN A 105 -17.77 4.36 1.85
C GLN A 105 -18.75 5.50 2.15
N SER A 106 -18.74 6.03 3.37
CA SER A 106 -19.61 7.16 3.76
C SER A 106 -19.30 8.40 2.93
N SER A 107 -18.02 8.79 2.82
CA SER A 107 -17.60 9.95 2.03
C SER A 107 -17.92 9.77 0.55
N GLY A 108 -17.71 8.58 -0.01
CA GLY A 108 -18.05 8.27 -1.40
C GLY A 108 -19.54 8.41 -1.69
N ASN A 109 -20.39 7.89 -0.80
CA ASN A 109 -21.84 8.06 -0.92
C ASN A 109 -22.25 9.53 -0.79
N GLN A 110 -21.63 10.30 0.11
CA GLN A 110 -21.92 11.71 0.26
C GLN A 110 -21.56 12.51 -1.00
N ILE A 111 -20.41 12.23 -1.63
CA ILE A 111 -20.01 12.87 -2.90
C ILE A 111 -21.05 12.62 -3.99
N LEU A 112 -21.60 11.41 -4.08
CA LEU A 112 -22.65 11.10 -5.06
C LEU A 112 -23.94 11.89 -4.80
N VAL A 113 -24.33 12.00 -3.52
CA VAL A 113 -25.50 12.81 -3.11
C VAL A 113 -25.27 14.29 -3.43
N ASP A 114 -24.11 14.82 -3.07
CA ASP A 114 -23.75 16.22 -3.31
C ASP A 114 -23.69 16.52 -4.82
N ALA A 115 -23.15 15.60 -5.62
CA ALA A 115 -23.09 15.76 -7.08
C ALA A 115 -24.49 15.76 -7.71
N GLU A 116 -25.39 14.90 -7.24
CA GLU A 116 -26.79 14.88 -7.68
C GLU A 116 -27.51 16.18 -7.30
N ASP A 117 -27.32 16.70 -6.08
CA ASP A 117 -27.90 17.97 -5.65
C ASP A 117 -27.41 19.15 -6.51
N VAL A 118 -26.10 19.20 -6.78
CA VAL A 118 -25.52 20.21 -7.67
C VAL A 118 -26.10 20.11 -9.08
N LEU A 119 -26.24 18.90 -9.64
CA LEU A 119 -26.83 18.70 -10.95
C LEU A 119 -28.28 19.18 -10.99
N GLN A 120 -29.09 18.80 -10.00
CA GLN A 120 -30.48 19.24 -9.88
C GLN A 120 -30.57 20.77 -9.74
N GLN A 121 -29.67 21.39 -8.98
CA GLN A 121 -29.60 22.84 -8.85
C GLN A 121 -29.25 23.52 -10.18
N VAL A 122 -28.30 22.98 -10.95
CA VAL A 122 -27.94 23.49 -12.27
C VAL A 122 -29.12 23.37 -13.23
N ILE A 123 -29.78 22.22 -13.29
CA ILE A 123 -30.97 22.01 -14.13
C ILE A 123 -32.07 22.99 -13.75
N ALA A 124 -32.37 23.13 -12.46
CA ALA A 124 -33.38 24.06 -11.97
C ALA A 124 -33.06 25.52 -12.35
N ARG A 125 -31.79 25.92 -12.27
CA ARG A 125 -31.34 27.26 -12.70
C ARG A 125 -31.49 27.45 -14.21
N LEU A 126 -31.10 26.47 -15.03
CA LEU A 126 -31.27 26.55 -16.49
C LEU A 126 -32.75 26.68 -16.87
N LEU A 127 -33.62 25.87 -16.27
CA LEU A 127 -35.06 25.93 -16.48
C LEU A 127 -35.65 27.27 -16.02
N ALA A 128 -35.23 27.79 -14.87
CA ALA A 128 -35.70 29.06 -14.34
C ALA A 128 -35.37 30.25 -15.26
N VAL A 129 -34.21 30.22 -15.91
CA VAL A 129 -33.77 31.27 -16.84
C VAL A 129 -34.54 31.18 -18.18
N GLY A 130 -35.22 30.07 -18.49
CA GLY A 130 -36.19 30.00 -19.58
C GLY A 130 -35.59 30.03 -21.00
N LEU A 131 -34.32 29.65 -21.17
CA LEU A 131 -33.73 29.51 -22.50
C LEU A 131 -34.34 28.28 -23.21
N PRO A 132 -34.83 28.42 -24.45
CA PRO A 132 -35.24 27.28 -25.25
C PRO A 132 -34.03 26.50 -25.77
N ASP A 133 -34.11 25.17 -25.80
CA ASP A 133 -33.06 24.29 -26.34
C ASP A 133 -32.82 24.49 -27.85
N SER A 134 -33.82 25.03 -28.56
CA SER A 134 -33.73 25.37 -29.97
C SER A 134 -34.69 26.51 -30.34
N LEU A 135 -34.27 27.36 -31.28
CA LEU A 135 -35.13 28.34 -31.93
C LEU A 135 -35.65 27.86 -33.30
N ILE A 136 -35.27 26.65 -33.73
CA ILE A 136 -35.75 26.07 -34.99
C ILE A 136 -37.26 25.87 -34.90
N GLY A 137 -37.98 26.42 -35.88
CA GLY A 137 -39.45 26.34 -35.93
C GLY A 137 -40.18 27.46 -35.18
N ALA A 138 -39.49 28.27 -34.36
CA ALA A 138 -40.05 29.45 -33.69
C ALA A 138 -40.16 30.66 -34.64
N ARG A 139 -40.75 30.46 -35.83
CA ARG A 139 -40.91 31.51 -36.85
C ARG A 139 -41.75 32.66 -36.30
N GLY A 140 -41.34 33.90 -36.57
CA GLY A 140 -42.04 35.09 -36.07
C GLY A 140 -41.91 35.29 -34.56
N MET A 141 -40.90 34.67 -33.92
CA MET A 141 -40.56 34.89 -32.52
C MET A 141 -39.15 35.49 -32.40
N LEU A 142 -38.93 36.26 -31.34
CA LEU A 142 -37.60 36.71 -30.91
C LEU A 142 -37.37 36.29 -29.47
N LEU A 143 -36.14 35.92 -29.14
CA LEU A 143 -35.73 35.65 -27.76
C LEU A 143 -35.39 36.99 -27.11
N LYS A 144 -36.14 37.36 -26.07
CA LYS A 144 -36.00 38.63 -25.35
C LYS A 144 -35.68 38.36 -23.89
N VAL A 145 -34.86 39.22 -23.29
CA VAL A 145 -34.68 39.25 -21.83
C VAL A 145 -35.96 39.79 -21.18
N LYS A 146 -36.45 39.12 -20.13
CA LYS A 146 -37.62 39.56 -19.37
C LYS A 146 -37.37 40.94 -18.75
N VAL A 147 -38.44 41.69 -18.51
CA VAL A 147 -38.35 43.06 -17.95
C VAL A 147 -37.74 43.08 -16.55
N ASP A 148 -37.90 42.01 -15.78
CA ASP A 148 -37.32 41.84 -14.44
C ASP A 148 -35.91 41.22 -14.47
N GLU A 149 -35.33 41.04 -15.66
CA GLU A 149 -34.01 40.43 -15.88
C GLU A 149 -33.86 39.00 -15.33
N SER A 150 -34.98 38.34 -14.98
CA SER A 150 -34.97 37.00 -14.37
C SER A 150 -34.65 35.87 -15.36
N GLY A 151 -34.64 36.17 -16.67
CA GLY A 151 -34.36 35.19 -17.71
C GLY A 151 -34.85 35.66 -19.08
N TYR A 152 -35.18 34.70 -19.93
CA TYR A 152 -35.56 34.92 -21.31
C TYR A 152 -36.98 34.42 -21.58
N GLU A 153 -37.60 35.00 -22.59
CA GLU A 153 -38.90 34.60 -23.11
C GLU A 153 -38.92 34.75 -24.63
N LEU A 154 -39.70 33.90 -25.29
CA LEU A 154 -40.01 34.07 -26.70
C LEU A 154 -41.18 35.04 -26.83
N VAL A 155 -40.95 36.15 -27.52
CA VAL A 155 -41.99 37.13 -27.83
C VAL A 155 -42.34 37.08 -29.30
N HIS A 156 -43.64 37.17 -29.61
CA HIS A 156 -44.07 37.34 -30.99
C HIS A 156 -43.52 38.66 -31.52
N THR A 157 -42.87 38.59 -32.69
CA THR A 157 -42.49 39.79 -33.41
C THR A 157 -43.50 40.08 -34.51
N ALA A 158 -44.03 41.30 -34.51
CA ALA A 158 -44.79 41.83 -35.65
C ALA A 158 -43.85 42.23 -36.80
N ALA A 159 -42.54 42.26 -36.54
CA ALA A 159 -41.54 42.50 -37.56
C ALA A 159 -41.51 41.33 -38.53
N LEU A 160 -41.66 41.65 -39.81
CA LEU A 160 -41.44 40.74 -40.93
C LEU A 160 -40.18 41.20 -41.65
N PRO A 161 -38.97 41.01 -41.08
CA PRO A 161 -37.76 41.55 -41.67
C PRO A 161 -37.56 41.02 -43.09
N ARG A 162 -37.17 41.90 -44.00
CA ARG A 162 -36.72 41.54 -45.34
C ARG A 162 -35.21 41.44 -45.35
N PHE A 163 -34.72 40.33 -45.89
CA PHE A 163 -33.31 40.15 -46.15
C PHE A 163 -32.93 40.90 -47.42
N TYR A 164 -31.79 41.58 -47.37
CA TYR A 164 -31.13 42.20 -48.50
C TYR A 164 -29.66 41.78 -48.50
N GLY A 165 -29.21 41.09 -49.53
CA GLY A 165 -27.84 40.63 -49.70
C GLY A 165 -27.23 41.17 -50.98
N PHE A 166 -25.97 41.57 -50.90
CA PHE A 166 -25.17 42.09 -52.01
C PHE A 166 -24.03 41.13 -52.31
N ALA A 167 -23.96 40.62 -53.53
CA ALA A 167 -22.90 39.73 -54.00
C ALA A 167 -22.35 40.23 -55.34
N LEU A 168 -21.13 39.86 -55.70
CA LEU A 168 -20.64 40.12 -57.06
C LEU A 168 -21.14 39.04 -58.02
N SER A 169 -21.31 39.41 -59.29
CA SER A 169 -21.45 38.45 -60.38
C SER A 169 -20.23 37.51 -60.43
N SER A 170 -20.38 36.36 -61.09
CA SER A 170 -19.31 35.34 -61.15
C SER A 170 -18.00 35.84 -61.77
N ASP A 171 -18.07 36.88 -62.60
CA ASP A 171 -16.94 37.55 -63.24
C ASP A 171 -16.48 38.82 -62.48
N GLY A 172 -17.12 39.15 -61.36
CA GLY A 172 -16.76 40.29 -60.50
C GLY A 172 -17.11 41.66 -61.06
N SER A 173 -17.82 41.73 -62.19
CA SER A 173 -18.06 42.97 -62.93
C SER A 173 -19.30 43.73 -62.45
N GLU A 174 -20.27 43.04 -61.84
CA GLU A 174 -21.54 43.61 -61.40
C GLU A 174 -21.82 43.32 -59.93
N LEU A 175 -22.44 44.27 -59.25
CA LEU A 175 -23.01 44.08 -57.92
C LEU A 175 -24.47 43.60 -58.06
N LEU A 176 -24.72 42.36 -57.65
CA LEU A 176 -26.02 41.71 -57.64
C LEU A 176 -26.71 41.90 -56.29
N VAL A 177 -28.01 42.21 -56.32
CA VAL A 177 -28.86 42.33 -55.13
C VAL A 177 -29.80 41.12 -55.08
N THR A 178 -29.84 40.44 -53.94
CA THR A 178 -30.84 39.42 -53.61
C THR A 178 -31.68 39.92 -52.46
N GLU A 179 -33.00 39.88 -52.60
CA GLU A 179 -33.92 40.28 -51.54
C GLU A 179 -35.08 39.31 -51.39
N GLY A 180 -35.63 39.21 -50.18
CA GLY A 180 -36.84 38.44 -49.95
C GLY A 180 -37.11 38.13 -48.47
N ARG A 181 -38.23 37.43 -48.22
CA ARG A 181 -38.70 37.05 -46.87
C ARG A 181 -38.97 35.56 -46.73
N ASP A 182 -39.39 34.90 -47.82
CA ASP A 182 -39.94 33.55 -47.78
C ASP A 182 -38.96 32.46 -48.30
N ALA A 183 -37.67 32.76 -48.32
CA ALA A 183 -36.61 31.84 -48.75
C ALA A 183 -35.52 31.71 -47.69
N ASN A 184 -34.72 30.66 -47.78
CA ASN A 184 -33.53 30.50 -46.95
C ASN A 184 -32.40 31.34 -47.53
N PHE A 185 -31.90 32.30 -46.76
CA PHE A 185 -30.73 33.11 -47.13
C PHE A 185 -29.57 32.74 -46.22
N ASN A 186 -28.46 32.30 -46.80
CA ASN A 186 -27.21 32.13 -46.07
C ASN A 186 -26.40 33.43 -46.19
N ALA A 187 -26.20 34.12 -45.06
CA ALA A 187 -25.49 35.40 -45.03
C ALA A 187 -24.05 35.32 -45.57
N GLN A 188 -23.41 34.15 -45.51
CA GLN A 188 -22.05 33.94 -46.02
C GLN A 188 -21.97 33.96 -47.56
N ASP A 189 -23.10 33.84 -48.25
CA ASP A 189 -23.14 33.87 -49.71
C ASP A 189 -23.06 35.32 -50.25
N PHE A 190 -23.06 36.31 -49.36
CA PHE A 190 -23.11 37.74 -49.70
C PHE A 190 -21.91 38.48 -49.11
N LEU A 191 -21.39 39.46 -49.86
CA LEU A 191 -20.29 40.33 -49.43
C LEU A 191 -20.74 41.32 -48.34
N ALA A 192 -21.99 41.76 -48.44
CA ALA A 192 -22.66 42.57 -47.44
C ALA A 192 -24.13 42.18 -47.40
N TRP A 193 -24.75 42.27 -46.23
CA TRP A 193 -26.17 42.03 -46.07
C TRP A 193 -26.76 42.92 -44.99
N THR A 194 -28.06 43.12 -45.04
CA THR A 194 -28.82 43.78 -43.99
C THR A 194 -30.21 43.18 -43.85
N LEU A 195 -30.80 43.36 -42.67
CA LEU A 195 -32.20 43.11 -42.42
C LEU A 195 -32.88 44.47 -42.26
N ALA A 196 -33.94 44.70 -43.01
CA ALA A 196 -34.71 45.94 -42.93
C ALA A 196 -36.20 45.64 -42.83
N GLU A 197 -36.99 46.69 -42.59
CA GLU A 197 -38.44 46.66 -42.42
C GLU A 197 -38.92 45.97 -41.13
N GLY A 198 -39.46 46.76 -40.20
CA GLY A 198 -39.97 46.26 -38.92
C GLY A 198 -38.88 45.91 -37.89
N VAL A 199 -37.60 46.06 -38.23
CA VAL A 199 -36.49 45.91 -37.29
C VAL A 199 -35.50 47.06 -37.51
N THR A 200 -35.11 47.74 -36.44
CA THR A 200 -34.06 48.75 -36.43
C THR A 200 -32.97 48.32 -35.46
N PHE A 201 -31.72 48.49 -35.88
CA PHE A 201 -30.55 48.21 -35.05
C PHE A 201 -29.89 49.53 -34.65
N ALA A 202 -29.58 49.66 -33.37
CA ALA A 202 -28.83 50.80 -32.84
C ALA A 202 -27.62 50.31 -32.04
N LEU A 203 -26.56 51.12 -32.02
CA LEU A 203 -25.41 50.90 -31.16
C LEU A 203 -25.36 51.99 -30.10
N HIS A 204 -25.65 51.64 -28.86
CA HIS A 204 -25.56 52.54 -27.73
C HIS A 204 -24.43 52.07 -26.83
N GLN A 205 -23.33 52.86 -26.76
CA GLN A 205 -22.16 52.53 -25.92
C GLN A 205 -21.61 51.12 -26.16
N ASN A 206 -21.51 50.70 -27.43
CA ASN A 206 -21.08 49.36 -27.85
C ASN A 206 -22.05 48.20 -27.47
N ALA A 207 -23.27 48.52 -27.05
CA ALA A 207 -24.37 47.55 -26.95
C ALA A 207 -25.22 47.58 -28.24
N LEU A 208 -25.47 46.40 -28.81
CA LEU A 208 -26.42 46.25 -29.91
C LEU A 208 -27.83 46.22 -29.35
N GLU A 209 -28.61 47.24 -29.70
CA GLU A 209 -30.04 47.32 -29.39
C GLU A 209 -30.85 47.01 -30.65
N VAL A 210 -31.88 46.18 -30.47
CA VAL A 210 -32.85 45.84 -31.53
C VAL A 210 -34.19 46.43 -31.13
N GLN A 211 -34.74 47.29 -31.98
CA GLN A 211 -36.06 47.89 -31.82
C GLN A 211 -36.99 47.32 -32.92
N LEU A 212 -38.21 46.96 -32.54
CA LEU A 212 -39.24 46.36 -33.40
C LEU A 212 -40.38 47.34 -33.63
#